data_AF-A0A0L0F605-F1
#
_entry.id   AF-A0A0L0F605-F1
#
_cell.length_a   1.000
_cell.length_b   1.000
_cell.length_c   1.000
_cell.angle_alpha   90.00
_cell.angle_beta   90.00
_cell.angle_gamma   90.00
#
_symmetry.space_group_name_H-M   'P 1'
#
loop_
_entity.id
_entity.type
_entity.pdbx_description
1 polymer ?
#
loop_
_entity_poly.entity_id
_entity_poly.type
_entity_poly.pdbx_seq_one_letter_code
_entity_poly.pdbx_strand_id
1 'polypeptide(L)'
;LGRELARQLSRQGAKLIISSRRADVLEEVKQECLAINPETQVHVLIVDLEDLDSLDGRAKQALAFFGNKIDVLINNGGVSTRSSARDAAYDVTMKLTKVDFLSCVKLAKAVLPSMTECVQDSPDSPSVPRGGHIVNISSVAGKAGVVLRTAYCGAKFALIGWFDALRVEEHVFGSGVRVTNVCPGSVQ
;
A
#
# COMPACT_ATOMS: atom_id res chain seq x y z
N LEU A 1 -12.13 1.97 -4.85
CA LEU A 1 -10.85 2.74 -4.83
C LEU A 1 -9.75 2.08 -5.66
N GLY A 2 -9.21 0.92 -5.29
CA GLY A 2 -8.08 0.28 -6.00
C GLY A 2 -8.22 0.13 -7.53
N ARG A 3 -9.37 -0.37 -8.02
CA ARG A 3 -9.67 -0.47 -9.48
C ARG A 3 -9.57 0.89 -10.19
N GLU A 4 -10.11 1.94 -9.59
CA GLU A 4 -10.05 3.29 -10.18
C GLU A 4 -8.63 3.88 -10.11
N LEU A 5 -7.88 3.64 -9.03
CA LEU A 5 -6.46 4.03 -8.97
C LEU A 5 -5.66 3.39 -10.09
N ALA A 6 -5.84 2.09 -10.35
CA ALA A 6 -5.17 1.40 -11.45
C ALA A 6 -5.48 2.05 -12.81
N ARG A 7 -6.75 2.35 -13.08
CA ARG A 7 -7.19 3.02 -14.31
C ARG A 7 -6.57 4.41 -14.47
N GLN A 8 -6.56 5.22 -13.41
CA GLN A 8 -5.99 6.57 -13.44
C GLN A 8 -4.46 6.56 -13.60
N LEU A 9 -3.77 5.63 -12.94
CA LEU A 9 -2.32 5.49 -13.09
C LEU A 9 -1.95 4.96 -14.48
N SER A 10 -2.77 4.08 -15.05
CA SER A 10 -2.61 3.62 -16.43
C SER A 10 -2.73 4.76 -17.45
N ARG A 11 -3.69 5.69 -17.25
CA ARG A 11 -3.78 6.94 -18.06
C ARG A 11 -2.50 7.77 -18.01
N GLN A 12 -1.79 7.73 -16.89
CA GLN A 12 -0.54 8.47 -16.69
C GLN A 12 0.69 7.69 -17.18
N GLY A 13 0.50 6.52 -17.82
CA GLY A 13 1.60 5.71 -18.35
C GLY A 13 2.39 4.93 -17.30
N ALA A 14 1.85 4.76 -16.09
CA ALA A 14 2.50 3.97 -15.05
C ALA A 14 2.63 2.50 -15.48
N LYS A 15 3.72 1.85 -15.05
CA LYS A 15 3.84 0.39 -15.06
C LYS A 15 3.21 -0.13 -13.78
N LEU A 16 2.29 -1.08 -13.89
CA LEU A 16 1.40 -1.47 -12.80
C LEU A 16 1.65 -2.92 -12.37
N ILE A 17 1.66 -3.13 -11.07
CA ILE A 17 1.46 -4.43 -10.44
C ILE A 17 0.17 -4.30 -9.66
N ILE A 18 -0.88 -5.00 -10.09
CA ILE A 18 -2.18 -5.01 -9.40
C ILE A 18 -2.32 -6.29 -8.60
N SER A 19 -2.75 -6.16 -7.34
CA SER A 19 -2.85 -7.29 -6.42
C SER A 19 -4.15 -7.33 -5.64
N SER A 20 -4.65 -8.55 -5.47
CA SER A 20 -5.81 -8.91 -4.65
C SER A 20 -5.89 -10.44 -4.55
N ARG A 21 -6.91 -10.95 -3.85
CA ARG A 21 -7.19 -12.39 -3.74
C ARG A 21 -7.92 -12.98 -4.96
N ARG A 22 -8.56 -12.13 -5.78
CA ARG A 22 -9.47 -12.56 -6.87
C ARG A 22 -8.81 -12.35 -8.23
N ALA A 23 -8.35 -13.45 -8.83
CA ALA A 23 -7.60 -13.43 -10.08
C ALA A 23 -8.46 -12.95 -11.27
N ASP A 24 -9.69 -13.41 -11.34
CA ASP A 24 -10.72 -13.01 -12.31
C ASP A 24 -10.91 -11.49 -12.34
N VAL A 25 -11.15 -10.89 -11.18
CA VAL A 25 -11.35 -9.44 -11.07
C VAL A 25 -10.09 -8.65 -11.41
N LEU A 26 -8.90 -9.17 -11.07
CA LEU A 26 -7.65 -8.50 -11.44
C LEU A 26 -7.43 -8.54 -12.96
N GLU A 27 -7.75 -9.65 -13.62
CA GLU A 27 -7.62 -9.71 -15.07
C GLU A 27 -8.59 -8.74 -15.76
N GLU A 28 -9.83 -8.62 -15.28
CA GLU A 28 -10.75 -7.56 -15.76
C GLU A 28 -10.15 -6.16 -15.60
N VAL A 29 -9.61 -5.83 -14.42
CA VAL A 29 -8.97 -4.52 -14.16
C VAL A 29 -7.78 -4.29 -15.09
N LYS A 30 -6.99 -5.34 -15.37
CA LYS A 30 -5.90 -5.26 -16.33
C LYS A 30 -6.41 -4.95 -17.73
N GLN A 31 -7.48 -5.60 -18.19
CA GLN A 31 -8.09 -5.30 -19.49
C GLN A 31 -8.63 -3.87 -19.54
N GLU A 32 -9.23 -3.36 -18.46
CA GLU A 32 -9.66 -1.96 -18.36
C GLU A 32 -8.47 -0.98 -18.48
N CYS A 33 -7.33 -1.27 -17.86
CA CYS A 33 -6.12 -0.47 -18.00
C CYS A 33 -5.57 -0.50 -19.43
N LEU A 34 -5.49 -1.68 -20.05
CA LEU A 34 -5.01 -1.82 -21.43
C LEU A 34 -5.93 -1.13 -22.44
N ALA A 35 -7.25 -1.13 -22.21
CA ALA A 35 -8.20 -0.39 -23.04
C ALA A 35 -8.02 1.13 -22.94
N ILE A 36 -7.57 1.62 -21.78
CA ILE A 36 -7.27 3.03 -21.53
C ILE A 36 -5.94 3.44 -22.16
N ASN A 37 -4.91 2.62 -22.01
CA ASN A 37 -3.58 2.85 -22.54
C ASN A 37 -2.97 1.52 -23.00
N PRO A 38 -3.01 1.18 -24.30
CA PRO A 38 -2.51 -0.09 -24.83
C PRO A 38 -1.02 -0.34 -24.60
N GLU A 39 -0.22 0.70 -24.35
CA GLU A 39 1.22 0.60 -24.10
C GLU A 39 1.56 0.40 -22.61
N THR A 40 0.58 0.53 -21.72
CA THR A 40 0.79 0.32 -20.28
C THR A 40 1.12 -1.16 -20.00
N GLN A 41 2.06 -1.39 -19.10
CA GLN A 41 2.41 -2.74 -18.66
C GLN A 41 1.73 -3.04 -17.34
N VAL A 42 0.97 -4.13 -17.29
CA VAL A 42 0.18 -4.51 -16.10
C VAL A 42 0.43 -5.97 -15.77
N HIS A 43 1.05 -6.21 -14.61
CA HIS A 43 1.18 -7.54 -14.02
C HIS A 43 0.09 -7.78 -12.96
N VAL A 44 -0.48 -8.99 -13.00
CA VAL A 44 -1.40 -9.48 -11.98
C VAL A 44 -0.60 -10.30 -10.97
N LEU A 45 -0.74 -9.96 -9.69
CA LEU A 45 -0.11 -10.69 -8.60
C LEU A 45 -1.14 -11.05 -7.54
N ILE A 46 -1.41 -12.34 -7.36
CA ILE A 46 -2.36 -12.80 -6.35
C ILE A 46 -1.72 -12.71 -4.96
N VAL A 47 -2.36 -11.95 -4.08
CA VAL A 47 -1.89 -11.70 -2.72
C VAL A 47 -3.06 -11.80 -1.75
N ASP A 48 -2.91 -12.62 -0.72
CA ASP A 48 -3.75 -12.55 0.47
C ASP A 48 -3.01 -11.80 1.57
N LEU A 49 -3.58 -10.67 2.00
CA LEU A 49 -3.01 -9.83 3.06
C LEU A 49 -3.19 -10.42 4.45
N GLU A 50 -4.05 -11.43 4.61
CA GLU A 50 -4.20 -12.16 5.87
C GLU A 50 -3.09 -13.20 6.09
N ASP A 51 -2.51 -13.72 4.99
CA ASP A 51 -1.38 -14.65 4.98
C ASP A 51 -0.04 -13.90 4.98
N LEU A 52 0.33 -13.42 6.17
CA LEU A 52 1.56 -12.67 6.38
C LEU A 52 2.83 -13.45 6.00
N ASP A 53 2.83 -14.78 6.11
CA ASP A 53 4.02 -15.59 5.84
C ASP A 53 4.34 -15.62 4.35
N SER A 54 3.32 -15.57 3.49
CA SER A 54 3.52 -15.51 2.03
C SER A 54 4.06 -14.17 1.52
N LEU A 55 3.89 -13.07 2.27
CA LEU A 55 4.09 -11.71 1.75
C LEU A 55 5.54 -11.42 1.34
N ASP A 56 6.53 -12.02 2.00
CA ASP A 56 7.93 -11.83 1.62
C ASP A 56 8.22 -12.41 0.23
N GLY A 57 7.65 -13.59 -0.06
CA GLY A 57 7.74 -14.20 -1.39
C GLY A 57 7.00 -13.40 -2.45
N ARG A 58 5.82 -12.86 -2.12
CA ARG A 58 5.04 -12.01 -3.02
C ARG A 58 5.74 -10.68 -3.32
N ALA A 59 6.34 -10.05 -2.33
CA ALA A 59 7.10 -8.81 -2.52
C ALA A 59 8.32 -9.04 -3.42
N LYS A 60 9.05 -10.16 -3.24
CA LYS A 60 10.15 -10.54 -4.13
C LYS A 60 9.67 -10.74 -5.58
N GLN A 61 8.54 -11.42 -5.76
CA GLN A 61 7.94 -11.59 -7.08
C GLN A 61 7.55 -10.24 -7.71
N ALA A 62 6.98 -9.32 -6.93
CA ALA A 62 6.62 -7.98 -7.38
C ALA A 62 7.83 -7.19 -7.86
N LEU A 63 8.90 -7.15 -7.06
CA LEU A 63 10.15 -6.47 -7.40
C LEU A 63 10.75 -6.98 -8.71
N ALA A 64 10.68 -8.29 -8.96
CA ALA A 64 11.25 -8.91 -10.16
C ALA A 64 10.57 -8.48 -11.47
N PHE A 65 9.31 -8.03 -11.46
CA PHE A 65 8.59 -7.67 -12.69
C PHE A 65 9.23 -6.50 -13.46
N PHE A 66 9.75 -5.50 -12.76
CA PHE A 66 10.27 -4.28 -13.37
C PHE A 66 11.71 -3.96 -12.95
N GLY A 67 12.56 -4.99 -12.87
CA GLY A 67 14.00 -4.80 -12.66
C GLY A 67 14.40 -4.50 -11.22
N ASN A 68 13.70 -5.10 -10.25
CA ASN A 68 13.97 -4.99 -8.81
C ASN A 68 13.77 -3.59 -8.21
N LYS A 69 12.85 -2.80 -8.78
CA LYS A 69 12.50 -1.47 -8.29
C LYS A 69 11.00 -1.29 -8.17
N ILE A 70 10.57 -0.64 -7.09
CA ILE A 70 9.19 -0.15 -6.92
C ILE A 70 9.27 1.32 -6.54
N ASP A 71 8.80 2.20 -7.42
CA ASP A 71 8.79 3.65 -7.16
C ASP A 71 7.63 4.06 -6.25
N VAL A 72 6.51 3.33 -6.29
CA VAL A 72 5.31 3.64 -5.50
C VAL A 72 4.67 2.36 -4.95
N LEU A 73 4.47 2.30 -3.63
CA LEU A 73 3.66 1.28 -2.97
C LEU A 73 2.34 1.91 -2.50
N ILE A 74 1.21 1.37 -2.93
CA ILE A 74 -0.11 1.80 -2.46
C ILE A 74 -0.74 0.68 -1.63
N ASN A 75 -0.70 0.84 -0.31
CA ASN A 75 -1.38 -0.02 0.65
C ASN A 75 -2.88 0.32 0.67
N ASN A 76 -3.62 -0.19 -0.32
CA ASN A 76 -5.06 0.03 -0.48
C ASN A 76 -5.94 -1.13 0.03
N GLY A 77 -5.40 -2.35 0.08
CA GLY A 77 -6.17 -3.51 0.55
C GLY A 77 -6.61 -3.34 2.01
N GLY A 78 -7.84 -3.72 2.31
CA GLY A 78 -8.39 -3.59 3.66
C GLY A 78 -9.75 -4.25 3.80
N VAL A 79 -10.12 -4.56 5.04
CA VAL A 79 -11.42 -5.09 5.44
C VAL A 79 -11.99 -4.25 6.56
N SER A 80 -13.32 -4.24 6.68
CA SER A 80 -13.99 -3.49 7.73
C SER A 80 -15.11 -4.34 8.30
N THR A 81 -15.26 -4.31 9.62
CA THR A 81 -16.35 -5.01 10.32
C THR A 81 -17.13 -4.01 11.17
N ARG A 82 -18.41 -4.30 11.40
CA ARG A 82 -19.27 -3.50 12.27
C ARG A 82 -19.67 -4.38 13.46
N SER A 83 -19.03 -4.17 14.60
CA SER A 83 -19.23 -4.97 15.79
C SER A 83 -18.89 -4.16 17.05
N SER A 84 -19.61 -4.42 18.14
CA SER A 84 -19.30 -3.81 19.43
C SER A 84 -17.99 -4.41 19.99
N ALA A 85 -17.32 -3.67 20.87
CA ALA A 85 -16.14 -4.20 21.58
C ALA A 85 -16.48 -5.37 22.52
N ARG A 86 -17.74 -5.45 22.99
CA ARG A 86 -18.20 -6.48 23.92
C ARG A 86 -18.45 -7.81 23.22
N ASP A 87 -19.02 -7.77 22.03
CA ASP A 87 -19.57 -8.96 21.37
C ASP A 87 -18.67 -9.48 20.23
N ALA A 88 -17.71 -8.67 19.76
CA ALA A 88 -16.79 -9.08 18.70
C ALA A 88 -15.85 -10.19 19.20
N ALA A 89 -15.82 -11.31 18.46
CA ALA A 89 -14.80 -12.33 18.66
C ALA A 89 -13.40 -11.74 18.45
N TYR A 90 -12.43 -12.19 19.24
CA TYR A 90 -11.04 -11.72 19.16
C TYR A 90 -10.43 -11.92 17.77
N ASP A 91 -10.83 -12.97 17.06
CA ASP A 91 -10.39 -13.26 15.68
C ASP A 91 -10.70 -12.13 14.70
N VAL A 92 -11.77 -11.36 14.94
CA VAL A 92 -12.09 -10.17 14.14
C VAL A 92 -11.01 -9.12 14.30
N THR A 93 -10.58 -8.87 15.53
CA THR A 93 -9.46 -7.96 15.84
C THR A 93 -8.16 -8.45 15.21
N MET A 94 -7.87 -9.74 15.31
CA MET A 94 -6.68 -10.33 14.69
C MET A 94 -6.68 -10.19 13.17
N LYS A 95 -7.79 -10.52 12.51
CA LYS A 95 -7.95 -10.38 11.06
C LYS A 95 -7.75 -8.95 10.59
N LEU A 96 -8.41 -7.99 11.24
CA LEU A 96 -8.26 -6.56 10.95
C LEU A 96 -6.82 -6.10 11.16
N THR A 97 -6.18 -6.52 12.25
CA THR A 97 -4.79 -6.19 12.54
C THR A 97 -3.84 -6.75 11.47
N LYS A 98 -4.04 -8.00 11.04
CA LYS A 98 -3.25 -8.62 9.97
C LYS A 98 -3.44 -7.88 8.65
N VAL A 99 -4.68 -7.74 8.19
CA VAL A 99 -4.99 -7.22 6.86
C VAL A 99 -4.75 -5.72 6.76
N ASP A 100 -5.25 -4.92 7.71
CA ASP A 100 -5.27 -3.46 7.58
C ASP A 100 -4.03 -2.77 8.15
N PHE A 101 -3.17 -3.50 8.88
CA PHE A 101 -1.97 -2.97 9.49
C PHE A 101 -0.71 -3.79 9.18
N LEU A 102 -0.60 -5.02 9.68
CA LEU A 102 0.66 -5.78 9.63
C LEU A 102 1.07 -6.14 8.20
N SER A 103 0.11 -6.41 7.32
CA SER A 103 0.38 -6.69 5.90
C SER A 103 1.05 -5.49 5.22
N CYS A 104 0.56 -4.27 5.49
CA CYS A 104 1.10 -3.02 4.98
C CYS A 104 2.52 -2.80 5.49
N VAL A 105 2.77 -3.05 6.78
CA VAL A 105 4.11 -2.97 7.39
C VAL A 105 5.06 -3.96 6.71
N LYS A 106 4.63 -5.20 6.54
CA LYS A 106 5.45 -6.26 5.95
C LYS A 106 5.82 -5.94 4.49
N LEU A 107 4.85 -5.52 3.69
CA LEU A 107 5.08 -5.09 2.31
C LEU A 107 5.99 -3.86 2.24
N ALA A 108 5.75 -2.84 3.08
CA ALA A 108 6.60 -1.65 3.12
C ALA A 108 8.05 -2.01 3.44
N LYS A 109 8.29 -2.80 4.49
CA LYS A 109 9.65 -3.25 4.84
C LYS A 109 10.32 -4.02 3.71
N ALA A 110 9.58 -4.84 2.96
CA ALA A 110 10.12 -5.62 1.87
C ALA A 110 10.54 -4.78 0.66
N VAL A 111 9.83 -3.68 0.37
CA VAL A 111 10.10 -2.83 -0.81
C VAL A 111 10.96 -1.61 -0.50
N LEU A 112 10.99 -1.15 0.76
CA LEU A 112 11.71 0.05 1.18
C LEU A 112 13.19 0.09 0.74
N PRO A 113 13.97 -1.02 0.80
CA PRO A 113 15.35 -1.00 0.30
C PRO A 113 15.47 -0.68 -1.20
N SER A 114 14.44 -0.97 -2.00
CA SER A 114 14.42 -0.64 -3.43
C SER A 114 13.97 0.79 -3.72
N MET A 115 13.44 1.49 -2.71
CA MET A 115 12.89 2.85 -2.84
C MET A 115 13.92 3.94 -2.54
N THR A 116 15.05 3.60 -1.91
CA THR A 116 16.09 4.57 -1.55
C THR A 116 17.04 4.77 -2.71
N GLU A 117 17.08 5.97 -3.29
CA GLU A 117 18.02 6.33 -4.35
C GLU A 117 18.52 7.77 -4.14
N CYS A 118 19.83 7.97 -4.34
CA CYS A 118 20.45 9.29 -4.39
C CYS A 118 20.81 9.59 -5.84
N VAL A 119 20.31 10.70 -6.38
CA VAL A 119 20.63 11.12 -7.75
C VAL A 119 21.61 12.28 -7.70
N GLN A 120 22.68 12.18 -8.49
CA GLN A 120 23.59 13.28 -8.81
C GLN A 120 23.28 13.76 -10.23
N ASP A 121 22.64 14.91 -10.37
CA ASP A 121 22.28 15.48 -11.68
C ASP A 121 23.52 15.99 -12.45
N SER A 122 24.61 16.29 -11.74
CA SER A 122 25.93 16.56 -12.30
C SER A 122 27.04 16.30 -11.25
N PRO A 123 28.32 16.17 -11.66
CA PRO A 123 29.44 16.00 -10.73
C PRO A 123 29.58 17.14 -9.71
N ASP A 124 29.09 18.32 -10.07
CA ASP A 124 29.20 19.54 -9.27
C ASP A 124 27.91 19.84 -8.49
N SER A 125 26.83 19.07 -8.71
CA SER A 125 25.56 19.26 -8.00
C SER A 125 25.54 18.43 -6.71
N PRO A 126 25.06 18.99 -5.59
CA PRO A 126 24.84 18.20 -4.40
C PRO A 126 23.85 17.07 -4.72
N SER A 127 24.18 15.84 -4.30
CA SER A 127 23.30 14.68 -4.46
C SER A 127 21.96 14.94 -3.78
N VAL A 128 20.86 14.90 -4.54
CA VAL A 128 19.51 15.08 -4.03
C VAL A 128 18.89 13.71 -3.79
N PRO A 129 18.39 13.41 -2.58
CA PRO A 129 17.66 12.17 -2.33
C PRO A 129 16.40 12.14 -3.18
N ARG A 130 16.25 11.10 -4.00
CA ARG A 130 15.07 10.86 -4.81
C ARG A 130 14.53 9.48 -4.49
N GLY A 131 13.72 9.41 -3.43
CA GLY A 131 13.15 8.15 -3.00
C GLY A 131 11.76 7.87 -3.59
N GLY A 132 11.31 6.63 -3.37
CA GLY A 132 9.96 6.19 -3.70
C GLY A 132 8.88 6.84 -2.83
N HIS A 133 7.63 6.41 -3.03
CA HIS A 133 6.48 6.91 -2.29
C HIS A 133 5.61 5.77 -1.76
N ILE A 134 5.40 5.72 -0.45
CA ILE A 134 4.43 4.83 0.17
C ILE A 134 3.13 5.60 0.46
N VAL A 135 2.02 5.09 -0.04
CA VAL A 135 0.68 5.65 0.17
C VAL A 135 -0.17 4.62 0.91
N ASN A 136 -0.68 4.99 2.09
CA ASN A 136 -1.56 4.13 2.87
C ASN A 136 -2.99 4.65 2.82
N ILE A 137 -3.92 3.79 2.42
CA ILE A 137 -5.35 4.07 2.50
C ILE A 137 -5.82 3.68 3.91
N SER A 138 -5.84 4.68 4.78
CA SER A 138 -6.40 4.57 6.13
C SER A 138 -7.89 4.93 6.13
N SER A 139 -8.34 5.71 7.12
CA SER A 139 -9.71 6.17 7.27
C SER A 139 -9.76 7.30 8.29
N VAL A 140 -10.84 8.10 8.30
CA VAL A 140 -11.20 8.93 9.46
C VAL A 140 -11.25 8.12 10.76
N ALA A 141 -11.58 6.83 10.69
CA ALA A 141 -11.56 5.90 11.81
C ALA A 141 -10.14 5.60 12.36
N GLY A 142 -9.08 5.97 11.63
CA GLY A 142 -7.69 5.95 12.11
C GLY A 142 -7.29 7.21 12.88
N LYS A 143 -8.15 8.23 12.92
CA LYS A 143 -7.94 9.49 13.65
C LYS A 143 -8.93 9.70 14.79
N ALA A 144 -10.09 9.07 14.72
CA ALA A 144 -11.11 9.13 15.77
C ALA A 144 -11.81 7.79 15.92
N GLY A 145 -12.22 7.47 17.16
CA GLY A 145 -13.05 6.31 17.45
C GLY A 145 -14.42 6.43 16.80
N VAL A 146 -14.91 5.34 16.20
CA VAL A 146 -16.25 5.27 15.60
C VAL A 146 -17.02 4.13 16.26
N VAL A 147 -18.27 4.41 16.63
CA VAL A 147 -19.16 3.43 17.28
C VAL A 147 -19.28 2.18 16.41
N LEU A 148 -19.21 1.01 17.06
CA LEU A 148 -19.22 -0.32 16.42
C LEU A 148 -18.05 -0.59 15.46
N ARG A 149 -16.92 0.11 15.59
CA ARG A 149 -15.72 -0.07 14.75
C ARG A 149 -14.44 -0.26 15.57
N THR A 150 -14.52 -0.66 16.84
CA THR A 150 -13.37 -0.66 17.76
C THR A 150 -12.12 -1.36 17.19
N ALA A 151 -12.26 -2.58 16.67
CA ALA A 151 -11.15 -3.31 16.06
C ALA A 151 -10.59 -2.63 14.80
N TYR A 152 -11.48 -2.09 13.96
CA TYR A 152 -11.10 -1.37 12.73
C TYR A 152 -10.38 -0.06 13.05
N CYS A 153 -10.88 0.71 14.03
CA CYS A 153 -10.20 1.89 14.56
C CYS A 153 -8.80 1.52 15.05
N GLY A 154 -8.67 0.48 15.90
CA GLY A 154 -7.37 0.03 16.39
C GLY A 154 -6.36 -0.22 15.26
N ALA A 155 -6.75 -0.99 14.24
CA ALA A 155 -5.88 -1.27 13.09
C ALA A 155 -5.53 0.00 12.29
N LYS A 156 -6.50 0.90 12.04
CA LYS A 156 -6.26 2.14 11.27
C LYS A 156 -5.46 3.19 12.02
N PHE A 157 -5.58 3.27 13.34
CA PHE A 157 -4.71 4.08 14.20
C PHE A 157 -3.28 3.54 14.18
N ALA A 158 -3.11 2.22 14.32
CA ALA A 158 -1.80 1.57 14.26
C ALA A 158 -1.11 1.81 12.90
N LEU A 159 -1.87 1.69 11.80
CA LEU A 159 -1.39 2.00 10.45
C LEU A 159 -0.89 3.45 10.35
N ILE A 160 -1.67 4.43 10.81
CA ILE A 160 -1.25 5.84 10.76
C ILE A 160 0.00 6.08 11.61
N GLY A 161 0.00 5.61 12.86
CA GLY A 161 1.12 5.83 13.78
C GLY A 161 2.42 5.22 13.28
N TRP A 162 2.39 3.98 12.80
CA TRP A 162 3.59 3.32 12.28
C TRP A 162 4.16 4.02 11.05
N PHE A 163 3.31 4.38 10.09
CA PHE A 163 3.76 5.04 8.86
C PHE A 163 4.10 6.51 9.06
N ASP A 164 3.57 7.17 10.09
CA ASP A 164 4.01 8.52 10.46
C ASP A 164 5.41 8.49 11.08
N ALA A 165 5.71 7.49 11.91
CA ALA A 165 7.06 7.27 12.41
C ALA A 165 8.04 7.00 11.27
N LEU A 166 7.71 6.08 10.33
CA LEU A 166 8.54 5.82 9.14
C LEU A 166 8.79 7.10 8.33
N ARG A 167 7.75 7.93 8.13
CA ARG A 167 7.89 9.21 7.41
C ARG A 167 8.95 10.12 8.03
N VAL A 168 8.99 10.17 9.36
CA VAL A 168 9.96 10.98 10.11
C VAL A 168 11.36 10.36 10.00
N GLU A 169 11.48 9.04 10.14
CA GLU A 169 12.76 8.32 9.97
C GLU A 169 13.37 8.58 8.59
N GLU A 170 12.62 8.35 7.52
CA GLU A 170 13.08 8.54 6.14
C GLU A 170 13.47 10.00 5.84
N HIS A 171 12.77 10.96 6.46
CA HIS A 171 13.13 12.38 6.36
C HIS A 171 14.45 12.69 7.07
N VAL A 172 14.63 12.21 8.31
CA VAL A 172 15.85 12.44 9.11
C VAL A 172 17.05 11.76 8.48
N PHE A 173 16.88 10.55 7.94
CA PHE A 173 17.94 9.81 7.26
C PHE A 173 18.22 10.32 5.84
N GLY A 174 17.39 11.22 5.32
CA GLY A 174 17.58 11.82 4.00
C GLY A 174 17.49 10.80 2.87
N SER A 175 16.63 9.78 2.98
CA SER A 175 16.46 8.75 1.94
C SER A 175 15.66 9.24 0.73
N GLY A 176 14.94 10.35 0.89
CA GLY A 176 14.00 10.88 -0.10
C GLY A 176 12.69 10.10 -0.19
N VAL A 177 12.51 9.01 0.58
CA VAL A 177 11.28 8.24 0.59
C VAL A 177 10.17 9.05 1.24
N ARG A 178 9.05 9.17 0.54
CA ARG A 178 7.87 9.90 1.02
C ARG A 178 6.82 8.93 1.51
N VAL A 179 6.06 9.36 2.51
CA VAL A 179 4.94 8.58 3.05
C VAL A 179 3.69 9.45 3.14
N THR A 180 2.54 8.93 2.72
CA THR A 180 1.26 9.64 2.78
C THR A 180 0.16 8.73 3.33
N ASN A 181 -0.49 9.18 4.40
CA ASN A 181 -1.66 8.52 4.97
C ASN A 181 -2.94 9.22 4.49
N VAL A 182 -3.67 8.58 3.58
CA VAL A 182 -4.97 9.07 3.08
C VAL A 182 -6.06 8.64 4.05
N CYS A 183 -6.84 9.57 4.56
CA CYS A 183 -7.87 9.32 5.58
C CYS A 183 -9.28 9.63 5.04
N PRO A 184 -9.82 8.79 4.14
CA PRO A 184 -11.14 9.03 3.57
C PRO A 184 -12.25 8.84 4.61
N GLY A 185 -13.37 9.54 4.37
CA GLY A 185 -14.66 9.20 4.96
C GLY A 185 -15.25 7.93 4.33
N SER A 186 -16.55 7.69 4.54
CA SER A 186 -17.24 6.60 3.83
C SER A 186 -17.22 6.87 2.33
N VAL A 187 -16.70 5.92 1.56
CA VAL A 187 -16.73 5.95 0.09
C VAL A 187 -17.80 4.95 -0.36
N GLN A 188 -18.71 5.38 -1.23
CA GLN A 188 -19.67 4.51 -1.92
C GLN A 188 -19.05 3.92 -3.19
#